data_AF-A0A2V9KMP8-F1
#
_entry.id   AF-A0A2V9KMP8-F1
#
_cell.length_a   1.000
_cell.length_b   1.000
_cell.length_c   1.000
_cell.angle_alpha   90.00
_cell.angle_beta   90.00
_cell.angle_gamma   90.00
#
_symmetry.space_group_name_H-M   'P 1'
#
loop_
_entity.id
_entity.type
_entity.pdbx_description
1 polymer ?
#
loop_
_entity_poly.entity_id
_entity_poly.type
_entity_poly.pdbx_seq_one_letter_code
_entity_poly.pdbx_strand_id
1 'polypeptide(L)'
;YAVTGKRQYLFMASRFEKKMFFDPLAAHRDELKGIHANTHIPQVIGAARAYELTGEQRYRDVAEYFWREVTSERAYCTGGTSNQEYWRSDPGKLASELGEYTEECCCAYNMLKLTRHIFGWTADARAMDYYERTLLTHRLGTQDAQGLKSYFLPLGSGYWKYYNS
;
A
#
# COMPACT_ATOMS: atom_id res chain seq x y z
N TYR A 1 -17.06 6.43 -13.91
CA TYR A 1 -17.13 7.86 -14.26
C TYR A 1 -16.24 8.18 -15.45
N ALA A 2 -14.92 8.03 -15.34
CA ALA A 2 -13.96 8.35 -16.43
C ALA A 2 -14.32 7.79 -17.81
N VAL A 3 -14.81 6.54 -17.88
CA VAL A 3 -15.17 5.89 -19.15
C VAL A 3 -16.49 6.40 -19.73
N THR A 4 -17.45 6.79 -18.88
CA THR A 4 -18.85 7.01 -19.30
C THR A 4 -19.32 8.45 -19.18
N GLY A 5 -18.58 9.32 -18.48
CA GLY A 5 -18.99 10.68 -18.12
C GLY A 5 -20.18 10.77 -17.15
N LYS A 6 -20.85 9.66 -16.81
CA LYS A 6 -22.07 9.68 -15.97
C LYS A 6 -21.72 9.99 -14.51
N ARG A 7 -22.10 11.20 -14.04
CA ARG A 7 -21.80 11.71 -12.68
C ARG A 7 -22.33 10.82 -11.55
N GLN A 8 -23.40 10.05 -11.79
CA GLN A 8 -23.94 9.11 -10.81
C GLN A 8 -22.89 8.11 -10.29
N TYR A 9 -21.92 7.70 -11.12
CA TYR A 9 -20.86 6.78 -10.67
C TYR A 9 -19.85 7.47 -9.74
N LEU A 10 -19.56 8.76 -9.97
CA LEU A 10 -18.71 9.54 -9.09
C LEU A 10 -19.42 9.81 -7.76
N PHE A 11 -20.71 10.16 -7.81
CA PHE A 11 -21.55 10.31 -6.63
C PHE A 11 -21.63 9.00 -5.82
N MET A 12 -21.79 7.85 -6.49
CA MET A 12 -21.80 6.59 -5.77
C MET A 12 -20.45 6.27 -5.12
N ALA A 13 -19.33 6.53 -5.81
CA ALA A 13 -17.99 6.32 -5.25
C ALA A 13 -17.78 7.10 -3.94
N SER A 14 -18.24 8.35 -3.85
CA SER A 14 -18.10 9.14 -2.62
C SER A 14 -18.91 8.59 -1.44
N ARG A 15 -19.95 7.77 -1.69
CA ARG A 15 -20.71 7.09 -0.63
C ARG A 15 -19.95 5.91 -0.01
N PHE A 16 -18.92 5.38 -0.68
CA PHE A 16 -18.06 4.31 -0.18
C PHE A 16 -16.81 4.84 0.55
N GLU A 17 -16.65 6.16 0.65
CA GLU A 17 -15.55 6.77 1.40
C GLU A 17 -15.72 6.52 2.91
N LYS A 18 -14.72 5.87 3.51
CA LYS A 18 -14.66 5.68 4.96
C LYS A 18 -14.02 6.90 5.60
N LYS A 19 -14.84 7.86 6.00
CA LYS A 19 -14.38 9.09 6.69
C LYS A 19 -13.42 8.83 7.86
N MET A 20 -13.72 7.81 8.68
CA MET A 20 -12.86 7.41 9.80
C MET A 20 -11.43 7.02 9.40
N PHE A 21 -11.19 6.63 8.14
CA PHE A 21 -9.88 6.32 7.60
C PHE A 21 -9.30 7.49 6.80
N PHE A 22 -10.13 8.22 6.04
CA PHE A 22 -9.68 9.31 5.17
C PHE A 22 -9.37 10.59 5.94
N ASP A 23 -10.18 10.95 6.94
CA ASP A 23 -10.05 12.22 7.66
C ASP A 23 -8.73 12.34 8.43
N PRO A 24 -8.24 11.29 9.14
CA PRO A 24 -6.90 11.32 9.73
C PRO A 24 -5.80 11.52 8.70
N LEU A 25 -5.84 10.80 7.58
CA LEU A 25 -4.83 10.88 6.53
C LEU A 25 -4.80 12.26 5.86
N ALA A 26 -5.97 12.83 5.56
CA ALA A 26 -6.10 14.18 5.03
C ALA A 26 -5.56 15.25 6.01
N ALA A 27 -5.63 14.96 7.32
CA ALA A 27 -5.08 15.80 8.37
C ALA A 27 -3.64 15.42 8.77
N HIS A 28 -2.96 14.58 7.98
CA HIS A 28 -1.59 14.11 8.20
C HIS A 28 -1.39 13.44 9.58
N ARG A 29 -2.35 12.61 9.99
CA ARG A 29 -2.25 11.79 11.20
C ARG A 29 -2.16 10.31 10.84
N ASP A 30 -1.13 9.66 11.34
CA ASP A 30 -0.98 8.21 11.26
C ASP A 30 -1.85 7.53 12.32
N GLU A 31 -2.97 6.98 11.88
CA GLU A 31 -3.85 6.11 12.67
C GLU A 31 -3.92 4.70 12.05
N LEU A 32 -2.84 4.26 11.38
CA LEU A 32 -2.77 2.98 10.67
C LEU A 32 -2.49 1.79 11.60
N LYS A 33 -2.00 2.02 12.82
CA LYS A 33 -1.69 0.94 13.76
C LYS A 33 -2.96 0.16 14.10
N GLY A 34 -2.88 -1.17 14.00
CA GLY A 34 -3.94 -2.12 14.36
C GLY A 34 -4.96 -2.39 13.26
N ILE A 35 -4.87 -1.74 12.09
CA ILE A 35 -5.79 -1.98 10.98
C ILE A 35 -5.19 -2.92 9.93
N HIS A 36 -6.05 -3.64 9.22
CA HIS A 36 -5.66 -4.56 8.16
C HIS A 36 -5.11 -3.82 6.95
N ALA A 37 -3.88 -4.09 6.55
CA ALA A 37 -3.14 -3.27 5.60
C ALA A 37 -3.77 -3.29 4.20
N ASN A 38 -3.97 -4.48 3.63
CA ASN A 38 -4.47 -4.63 2.27
C ASN A 38 -5.95 -4.24 2.09
N THR A 39 -6.73 -4.10 3.17
CA THR A 39 -8.07 -3.51 3.09
C THR A 39 -8.03 -2.02 2.82
N HIS A 40 -6.98 -1.34 3.28
CA HIS A 40 -6.88 0.10 3.31
C HIS A 40 -6.07 0.66 2.14
N ILE A 41 -5.00 -0.03 1.69
CA ILE A 41 -4.22 0.42 0.52
C ILE A 41 -5.11 0.65 -0.72
N PRO A 42 -6.05 -0.24 -1.11
CA PRO A 42 -6.95 0.00 -2.24
C PRO A 42 -7.89 1.18 -2.06
N GLN A 43 -8.28 1.50 -0.83
CA GLN A 43 -9.10 2.68 -0.56
C GLN A 43 -8.31 3.96 -0.87
N VAL A 44 -7.01 3.99 -0.54
CA VAL A 44 -6.10 5.09 -0.86
C VAL A 44 -5.83 5.19 -2.37
N ILE A 45 -5.72 4.05 -3.08
CA ILE A 45 -5.70 4.07 -4.56
C ILE A 45 -7.00 4.68 -5.11
N GLY A 46 -8.14 4.40 -4.47
CA GLY A 46 -9.41 5.05 -4.76
C GLY A 46 -9.36 6.57 -4.57
N ALA A 47 -8.74 7.06 -3.49
CA ALA A 47 -8.48 8.48 -3.26
C ALA A 47 -7.62 9.07 -4.40
N ALA A 48 -6.52 8.42 -4.74
CA ALA A 48 -5.66 8.85 -5.84
C ALA A 48 -6.43 9.01 -7.15
N ARG A 49 -7.30 8.04 -7.47
CA ARG A 49 -8.14 8.12 -8.67
C ARG A 49 -9.23 9.19 -8.55
N ALA A 50 -9.76 9.45 -7.36
CA ALA A 50 -10.72 10.52 -7.12
C ALA A 50 -10.08 11.89 -7.40
N TYR A 51 -8.87 12.14 -6.88
CA TYR A 51 -8.10 13.36 -7.16
C TYR A 51 -7.93 13.59 -8.66
N GLU A 52 -7.51 12.57 -9.42
CA GLU A 52 -7.32 12.69 -10.87
C GLU A 52 -8.60 13.03 -11.64
N LEU A 53 -9.78 12.70 -11.08
CA LEU A 53 -11.07 12.90 -11.74
C LEU A 53 -11.80 14.17 -11.29
N THR A 54 -11.47 14.69 -10.11
CA THR A 54 -12.17 15.84 -9.51
C THR A 54 -11.28 17.06 -9.29
N GLY A 55 -9.96 16.86 -9.18
CA GLY A 55 -9.00 17.90 -8.76
C GLY A 55 -9.09 18.27 -7.27
N GLU A 56 -9.86 17.54 -6.47
CA GLU A 56 -10.04 17.83 -5.04
C GLU A 56 -8.79 17.43 -4.24
N GLN A 57 -8.08 18.44 -3.73
CA GLN A 57 -6.76 18.25 -3.10
C GLN A 57 -6.77 17.33 -1.89
N ARG A 58 -7.88 17.29 -1.13
CA ARG A 58 -8.03 16.38 0.02
C ARG A 58 -7.68 14.93 -0.32
N TYR A 59 -8.05 14.45 -1.52
CA TYR A 59 -7.72 13.09 -1.93
C TYR A 59 -6.26 12.88 -2.29
N ARG A 60 -5.60 13.92 -2.82
CA ARG A 60 -4.15 13.92 -3.05
C ARG A 60 -3.40 13.86 -1.73
N ASP A 61 -3.80 14.69 -0.76
CA ASP A 61 -3.19 14.74 0.57
C ASP A 61 -3.27 13.37 1.26
N VAL A 62 -4.44 12.71 1.20
CA VAL A 62 -4.63 11.32 1.69
C VAL A 62 -3.64 10.36 1.03
N ALA A 63 -3.52 10.40 -0.31
CA ALA A 63 -2.68 9.48 -1.06
C ALA A 63 -1.18 9.71 -0.80
N GLU A 64 -0.72 10.95 -0.85
CA GLU A 64 0.68 11.32 -0.61
C GLU A 64 1.11 11.07 0.84
N TYR A 65 0.27 11.44 1.82
CA TYR A 65 0.55 11.20 3.24
C TYR A 65 0.65 9.70 3.53
N PHE A 66 -0.35 8.92 3.13
CA PHE A 66 -0.36 7.47 3.34
C PHE A 66 0.84 6.79 2.66
N TRP A 67 1.13 7.16 1.41
CA TRP A 67 2.26 6.58 0.69
C TRP A 67 3.59 6.86 1.41
N ARG A 68 3.81 8.11 1.84
CA ARG A 68 5.01 8.49 2.58
C ARG A 68 5.11 7.70 3.89
N GLU A 69 4.05 7.69 4.70
CA GLU A 69 4.02 6.99 6.00
C GLU A 69 4.35 5.50 5.84
N VAL A 70 3.73 4.82 4.87
CA VAL A 70 3.97 3.39 4.67
C VAL A 70 5.40 3.14 4.17
N THR A 71 5.87 3.93 3.20
CA THR A 71 7.18 3.69 2.57
C THR A 71 8.38 4.08 3.44
N SER A 72 8.21 5.04 4.36
CA SER A 72 9.27 5.47 5.27
C SER A 72 9.27 4.74 6.61
N GLU A 73 8.08 4.50 7.19
CA GLU A 73 7.98 4.02 8.57
C GLU A 73 7.47 2.59 8.71
N ARG A 74 6.80 2.05 7.69
CA ARG A 74 6.08 0.76 7.80
C ARG A 74 6.52 -0.27 6.75
N ALA A 75 7.54 0.03 5.96
CA ALA A 75 8.11 -0.87 4.98
C ALA A 75 9.40 -1.53 5.48
N TYR A 76 9.57 -2.82 5.19
CA TYR A 76 10.83 -3.53 5.44
C TYR A 76 11.87 -3.23 4.35
N CYS A 77 13.08 -3.77 4.50
CA CYS A 77 14.17 -3.57 3.53
C CYS A 77 13.85 -4.08 2.12
N THR A 78 12.94 -5.05 2.01
CA THR A 78 12.38 -5.59 0.76
C THR A 78 11.23 -4.73 0.18
N GLY A 79 10.81 -3.68 0.89
CA GLY A 79 9.81 -2.72 0.43
C GLY A 79 8.35 -3.12 0.64
N GLY A 80 8.06 -4.36 1.04
CA GLY A 80 6.73 -4.72 1.53
C GLY A 80 6.48 -4.23 2.95
N THR A 81 5.28 -4.50 3.44
CA THR A 81 4.75 -4.01 4.71
C THR A 81 3.85 -5.07 5.34
N SER A 82 3.46 -4.85 6.59
CA SER A 82 2.54 -5.66 7.39
C SER A 82 3.16 -6.94 7.98
N ASN A 83 2.54 -7.41 9.06
CA ASN A 83 2.79 -8.72 9.67
C ASN A 83 1.43 -9.30 10.06
N GLN A 84 1.18 -10.57 9.72
CA GLN A 84 -0.14 -11.20 9.82
C GLN A 84 -1.25 -10.37 9.14
N GLU A 85 -0.91 -9.63 8.07
CA GLU A 85 -1.81 -8.72 7.32
C GLU A 85 -2.17 -7.39 8.01
N TYR A 86 -1.64 -7.11 9.22
CA TYR A 86 -1.90 -5.86 9.95
C TYR A 86 -0.64 -5.01 10.12
N TRP A 87 -0.82 -3.70 10.30
CA TRP A 87 0.24 -2.84 10.86
C TRP A 87 0.21 -2.91 12.39
N ARG A 88 0.94 -3.88 12.95
CA ARG A 88 0.82 -4.23 14.37
C ARG A 88 1.59 -3.30 15.31
N SER A 89 2.74 -2.81 14.87
CA SER A 89 3.63 -1.97 15.67
C SER A 89 3.49 -0.47 15.37
N ASP A 90 4.12 0.33 16.23
CA ASP A 90 4.33 1.75 15.98
C ASP A 90 5.16 1.97 14.70
N PRO A 91 4.98 3.09 13.99
CA PRO A 91 5.84 3.47 12.87
C PRO A 91 7.33 3.43 13.28
N GLY A 92 8.18 2.93 12.39
CA GLY A 92 9.63 2.80 12.61
C GLY A 92 10.05 1.64 13.53
N LYS A 93 9.12 0.89 14.11
CA LYS A 93 9.40 -0.22 15.05
C LYS A 93 9.01 -1.59 14.48
N LEU A 94 9.56 -1.95 13.32
CA LEU A 94 9.21 -3.18 12.61
C LEU A 94 10.04 -4.41 13.02
N ALA A 95 11.21 -4.22 13.65
CA ALA A 95 12.15 -5.30 13.95
C ALA A 95 11.55 -6.40 14.85
N SER A 96 10.65 -6.04 15.77
CA SER A 96 9.97 -7.00 16.65
C SER A 96 8.88 -7.81 15.95
N GLU A 97 8.51 -7.45 14.72
CA GLU A 97 7.43 -8.07 13.94
C GLU A 97 7.96 -9.01 12.83
N LEU A 98 9.28 -9.23 12.78
CA LEU A 98 9.89 -10.19 11.83
C LEU A 98 9.47 -11.61 12.17
N GLY A 99 8.75 -12.28 11.26
CA GLY A 99 8.23 -13.62 11.48
C GLY A 99 7.80 -14.32 10.20
N GLU A 100 7.06 -15.42 10.36
CA GLU A 100 6.56 -16.28 9.27
C GLU A 100 5.56 -15.55 8.37
N TYR A 101 4.73 -14.67 8.93
CA TYR A 101 3.63 -14.01 8.23
C TYR A 101 3.93 -12.54 7.91
N THR A 102 5.21 -12.21 7.81
CA THR A 102 5.67 -10.90 7.38
C THR A 102 5.35 -10.69 5.89
N GLU A 103 5.02 -9.46 5.52
CA GLU A 103 4.98 -9.04 4.12
C GLU A 103 3.98 -9.80 3.23
N GLU A 104 2.68 -9.52 3.42
CA GLU A 104 1.62 -10.02 2.53
C GLU A 104 1.82 -9.49 1.09
N CYS A 105 1.77 -10.39 0.10
CA CYS A 105 2.12 -10.06 -1.27
C CYS A 105 1.15 -9.08 -1.95
N CYS A 106 -0.12 -9.04 -1.55
CA CYS A 106 -1.11 -8.09 -2.07
C CYS A 106 -0.83 -6.65 -1.61
N CYS A 107 -0.30 -6.48 -0.39
CA CYS A 107 0.13 -5.18 0.10
C CYS A 107 1.18 -4.57 -0.84
N ALA A 108 2.22 -5.34 -1.18
CA ALA A 108 3.25 -4.90 -2.13
C ALA A 108 2.67 -4.56 -3.51
N TYR A 109 1.77 -5.40 -4.05
CA TYR A 109 1.12 -5.15 -5.33
C TYR A 109 0.31 -3.84 -5.35
N ASN A 110 -0.48 -3.59 -4.30
CA ASN A 110 -1.28 -2.38 -4.20
C ASN A 110 -0.44 -1.15 -3.89
N MET A 111 0.65 -1.27 -3.12
CA MET A 111 1.60 -0.18 -2.92
C MET A 111 2.31 0.22 -4.22
N LEU A 112 2.67 -0.75 -5.09
CA LEU A 112 3.20 -0.44 -6.43
C LEU A 112 2.17 0.33 -7.28
N LYS A 113 0.87 -0.05 -7.23
CA LYS A 113 -0.19 0.71 -7.91
C LYS A 113 -0.28 2.15 -7.41
N LEU A 114 -0.32 2.35 -6.10
CA LEU A 114 -0.36 3.68 -5.49
C LEU A 114 0.87 4.50 -5.88
N THR A 115 2.06 3.89 -5.84
CA THR A 115 3.33 4.53 -6.19
C THR A 115 3.33 5.07 -7.62
N ARG A 116 2.68 4.39 -8.59
CA ARG A 116 2.54 4.92 -9.96
C ARG A 116 1.71 6.20 -10.03
N HIS A 117 0.66 6.31 -9.22
CA HIS A 117 -0.10 7.56 -9.12
C HIS A 117 0.77 8.68 -8.55
N ILE A 118 1.45 8.42 -7.43
CA ILE A 118 2.36 9.40 -6.79
C ILE A 118 3.44 9.88 -7.77
N PHE A 119 4.11 8.95 -8.45
CA PHE A 119 5.12 9.30 -9.45
C PHE A 119 4.53 10.09 -10.61
N GLY A 120 3.33 9.72 -11.10
CA GLY A 120 2.64 10.44 -12.17
C GLY A 120 2.34 11.90 -11.85
N TRP A 121 2.17 12.26 -10.57
CA TRP A 121 1.91 13.65 -10.15
C TRP A 121 3.17 14.43 -9.77
N THR A 122 4.20 13.75 -9.29
CA THR A 122 5.36 14.39 -8.64
C THR A 122 6.66 14.28 -9.43
N ALA A 123 6.80 13.26 -10.28
CA ALA A 123 8.06 12.85 -10.89
C ALA A 123 9.22 12.65 -9.88
N ASP A 124 8.91 12.38 -8.61
CA ASP A 124 9.92 12.16 -7.57
C ASP A 124 10.62 10.80 -7.77
N ALA A 125 11.94 10.83 -7.95
CA ALA A 125 12.75 9.63 -8.14
C ALA A 125 12.63 8.64 -6.97
N ARG A 126 12.40 9.12 -5.74
CA ARG A 126 12.22 8.27 -4.56
C ARG A 126 11.03 7.32 -4.70
N ALA A 127 10.00 7.71 -5.46
CA ALA A 127 8.89 6.83 -5.76
C ALA A 127 9.32 5.63 -6.60
N MET A 128 10.20 5.84 -7.58
CA MET A 128 10.72 4.76 -8.41
C MET A 128 11.82 3.94 -7.73
N ASP A 129 12.60 4.53 -6.82
CA ASP A 129 13.51 3.78 -5.95
C ASP A 129 12.73 2.77 -5.09
N TYR A 130 11.62 3.21 -4.48
CA TYR A 130 10.72 2.32 -3.73
C TYR A 130 10.09 1.26 -4.65
N TYR A 131 9.65 1.66 -5.85
CA TYR A 131 9.02 0.77 -6.82
C TYR A 131 9.97 -0.36 -7.25
N GLU A 132 11.21 -0.01 -7.62
CA GLU A 132 12.24 -0.96 -8.03
C GLU A 132 12.55 -1.93 -6.91
N ARG A 133 12.85 -1.43 -5.71
CA ARG A 133 13.14 -2.25 -4.52
C ARG A 133 12.03 -3.26 -4.25
N THR A 134 10.79 -2.80 -4.21
CA THR A 134 9.61 -3.64 -3.92
C THR A 134 9.31 -4.63 -5.04
N LEU A 135 9.54 -4.25 -6.29
CA LEU A 135 9.34 -5.14 -7.43
C LEU A 135 10.38 -6.26 -7.45
N LEU A 136 11.66 -5.90 -7.37
CA LEU A 136 12.77 -6.84 -7.57
C LEU A 136 12.97 -7.76 -6.38
N THR A 137 12.74 -7.28 -5.16
CA THR A 137 12.97 -8.09 -3.95
C THR A 137 11.70 -8.81 -3.51
N HIS A 138 10.61 -8.07 -3.22
CA HIS A 138 9.38 -8.67 -2.73
C HIS A 138 8.59 -9.35 -3.85
N ARG A 139 8.12 -8.60 -4.86
CA ARG A 139 7.19 -9.16 -5.85
C ARG A 139 7.79 -10.32 -6.64
N LEU A 140 8.97 -10.14 -7.23
CA LEU A 140 9.67 -11.24 -7.91
C LEU A 140 10.09 -12.34 -6.92
N GLY A 141 10.47 -11.97 -5.69
CA GLY A 141 10.85 -12.95 -4.67
C GLY A 141 9.71 -13.83 -4.14
N THR A 142 8.44 -13.49 -4.43
CA THR A 142 7.26 -14.28 -4.04
C THR A 142 6.77 -15.25 -5.12
N GLN A 143 7.54 -15.49 -6.19
CA GLN A 143 7.21 -16.46 -7.23
C GLN A 143 8.37 -17.46 -7.41
N ASP A 144 8.06 -18.75 -7.51
CA ASP A 144 9.06 -19.79 -7.78
C ASP A 144 9.30 -19.99 -9.30
N ALA A 145 10.22 -20.89 -9.64
CA ALA A 145 10.58 -21.17 -11.03
C ALA A 145 9.47 -21.89 -11.82
N GLN A 146 8.49 -22.47 -11.14
CA GLN A 146 7.34 -23.16 -11.73
C GLN A 146 6.12 -22.22 -11.87
N GLY A 147 6.21 -21.02 -11.31
CA GLY A 147 5.16 -20.01 -11.34
C GLY A 147 4.21 -20.04 -10.15
N LEU A 148 4.45 -20.88 -9.14
CA LEU A 148 3.72 -20.86 -7.89
C LEU A 148 4.11 -19.62 -7.08
N LYS A 149 3.14 -19.10 -6.34
CA LYS A 149 3.23 -17.85 -5.60
C LYS A 149 3.21 -18.12 -4.11
N SER A 150 3.91 -17.25 -3.39
CA SER A 150 3.89 -17.16 -1.95
C SER A 150 2.98 -16.03 -1.50
N TYR A 151 2.22 -16.28 -0.44
CA TYR A 151 1.33 -15.28 0.12
C TYR A 151 2.07 -14.29 1.04
N PHE A 152 3.04 -14.79 1.81
CA PHE A 152 3.88 -14.00 2.71
C PHE A 152 5.35 -14.07 2.28
N LEU A 153 6.14 -13.05 2.60
CA LEU A 153 7.59 -13.07 2.46
C LEU A 153 8.23 -13.05 3.87
N PRO A 154 8.53 -14.22 4.46
CA PRO A 154 9.10 -14.27 5.80
C PRO A 154 10.48 -13.61 5.84
N LEU A 155 10.69 -12.74 6.85
CA LEU A 155 11.97 -12.04 7.06
C LEU A 155 12.66 -12.46 8.37
N GLY A 156 12.00 -13.25 9.22
CA GLY A 156 12.60 -13.77 10.44
C GLY A 156 13.69 -14.81 10.15
N SER A 157 14.68 -14.91 11.04
CA SER A 157 15.72 -15.95 10.96
C SER A 157 15.10 -17.34 11.16
N GLY A 158 15.47 -18.30 10.31
CA GLY A 158 15.03 -19.70 10.40
C GLY A 158 13.72 -20.02 9.68
N TYR A 159 13.11 -19.05 9.00
CA TYR A 159 11.90 -19.26 8.17
C TYR A 159 12.25 -19.48 6.70
N TRP A 160 11.27 -19.97 5.93
CA TRP A 160 11.38 -20.26 4.50
C TRP A 160 10.11 -19.82 3.76
N LYS A 161 10.24 -19.56 2.46
CA LYS A 161 9.09 -19.23 1.60
C LYS A 161 8.24 -20.47 1.36
N TYR A 162 6.92 -20.30 1.43
CA TYR A 162 5.96 -21.35 1.11
C TYR A 162 5.17 -20.97 -0.16
N TYR A 163 5.16 -21.84 -1.17
CA TYR A 163 4.49 -21.62 -2.45
C TYR A 163 3.34 -22.61 -2.60
N ASN A 164 2.13 -22.10 -2.86
CA ASN A 164 0.91 -22.93 -2.83
C ASN A 164 -0.22 -22.51 -3.78
N SER A 165 0.00 -21.51 -4.64
CA SER A 165 -1.02 -21.02 -5.59
C SER A 165 -0.45 -20.55 -6.91
#